data_AF-L7U5U2-F1
#
_entry.id   AF-L7U5U2-F1
#
_cell.length_a   1.000
_cell.length_b   1.000
_cell.length_c   1.000
_cell.angle_alpha   90.00
_cell.angle_beta   90.00
_cell.angle_gamma   90.00
#
_symmetry.space_group_name_H-M   'P 1'
#
loop_
_entity.id
_entity.type
_entity.pdbx_description
1 polymer ?
#
loop_
_entity_poly.entity_id
_entity_poly.type
_entity_poly.pdbx_seq_one_letter_code
_entity_poly.pdbx_strand_id
1 'polypeptide(L)'
;MQRLFSGVFAALVVLATACGGAPNHPPRVTNGPTPSPKTVAPGGVVELVFEVKDQDGDPITYNWVQVPAEPAGQFSDPHTRAPTWTAPAVTEPTRFQLQVNVMDDEGGGLLGTTPTVLVRTL
;
A
#
# COMPACT_ATOMS: atom_id res chain seq x y z
N MET A 1 -2.92 -12.61 -27.88
CA MET A 1 -2.35 -13.00 -26.57
C MET A 1 -2.51 -11.81 -25.63
N GLN A 2 -3.68 -11.68 -24.99
CA GLN A 2 -3.97 -10.58 -24.06
C GLN A 2 -4.03 -11.19 -22.65
N ARG A 3 -3.00 -10.96 -21.84
CA ARG A 3 -3.02 -11.36 -20.43
C ARG A 3 -3.91 -10.35 -19.68
N LEU A 4 -5.13 -10.76 -19.39
CA LEU A 4 -6.03 -10.06 -18.47
C LEU A 4 -5.40 -10.11 -17.07
N PHE A 5 -4.87 -8.99 -16.60
CA PHE A 5 -4.60 -8.82 -15.17
C PHE A 5 -5.94 -8.58 -14.48
N SER A 6 -6.58 -9.69 -14.09
CA SER A 6 -7.72 -9.68 -13.19
C SER A 6 -7.24 -9.14 -11.84
N GLY A 7 -7.81 -8.02 -11.43
CA GLY A 7 -7.53 -7.38 -10.14
C GLY A 7 -8.75 -6.67 -9.61
N VAL A 8 -9.93 -7.27 -9.77
CA VAL A 8 -11.11 -6.90 -8.96
C VAL A 8 -11.21 -7.96 -7.88
N PHE A 9 -10.72 -7.66 -6.68
CA PHE A 9 -10.95 -8.51 -5.52
C PHE A 9 -11.55 -7.68 -4.40
N ALA A 10 -12.75 -8.10 -4.03
CA ALA A 10 -13.66 -7.44 -3.11
C ALA A 10 -13.04 -7.35 -1.71
N ALA A 11 -13.33 -6.25 -1.00
CA ALA A 11 -13.27 -6.24 0.44
C ALA A 11 -14.20 -7.34 0.95
N LEU A 12 -13.63 -8.46 1.40
CA LEU A 12 -14.39 -9.58 1.93
C LEU A 12 -14.70 -9.27 3.40
N VAL A 13 -15.91 -8.79 3.67
CA VAL A 13 -16.42 -8.74 5.05
C VAL A 13 -16.90 -10.15 5.39
N VAL A 14 -16.07 -10.93 6.07
CA VAL A 14 -16.52 -12.19 6.70
C VAL A 14 -17.02 -11.85 8.10
N LEU A 15 -18.34 -11.85 8.29
CA LEU A 15 -18.94 -11.79 9.62
C LEU A 15 -18.63 -13.12 10.35
N ALA A 16 -17.58 -13.15 11.16
CA ALA A 16 -17.31 -14.27 12.03
C ALA A 16 -18.24 -14.22 13.26
N THR A 17 -19.23 -15.10 13.29
CA THR A 17 -19.98 -15.42 14.51
C THR A 17 -19.19 -16.41 15.36
N ALA A 18 -18.79 -16.05 16.60
CA ALA A 18 -19.28 -16.67 17.84
C ALA A 18 -18.43 -16.36 19.10
N CYS A 19 -19.15 -16.23 20.23
CA CYS A 19 -18.73 -16.25 21.64
C CYS A 19 -18.18 -14.95 22.28
N GLY A 20 -19.07 -14.04 22.68
CA GLY A 20 -18.88 -13.18 23.86
C GLY A 20 -17.99 -11.94 23.74
N GLY A 21 -17.26 -11.74 22.65
CA GLY A 21 -16.53 -10.50 22.33
C GLY A 21 -17.39 -9.50 21.55
N ALA A 22 -17.08 -8.20 21.64
CA ALA A 22 -17.70 -7.21 20.76
C ALA A 22 -17.42 -7.56 19.28
N PRO A 23 -18.27 -7.15 18.32
CA PRO A 23 -17.98 -7.34 16.90
C PRO A 23 -16.66 -6.64 16.51
N ASN A 24 -15.78 -7.32 15.77
CA ASN A 24 -14.56 -6.73 15.19
C ASN A 24 -14.90 -5.53 14.28
N HIS A 25 -14.12 -4.48 14.37
CA HIS A 25 -14.12 -3.30 13.52
C HIS A 25 -12.87 -3.32 12.63
N PRO A 26 -13.01 -3.40 11.30
CA PRO A 26 -11.85 -3.43 10.43
C PRO A 26 -11.02 -2.14 10.54
N PRO A 27 -9.72 -2.19 10.21
CA PRO A 27 -8.86 -1.02 10.23
C PRO A 27 -9.42 0.10 9.36
N ARG A 28 -9.17 1.34 9.77
CA ARG A 28 -9.59 2.56 9.05
C ARG A 28 -8.41 3.47 8.76
N VAL A 29 -8.26 3.87 7.50
CA VAL A 29 -7.31 4.90 7.11
C VAL A 29 -7.70 6.25 7.72
N THR A 30 -6.77 6.88 8.41
CA THR A 30 -6.92 8.23 8.99
C THR A 30 -6.06 9.28 8.30
N ASN A 31 -4.97 8.87 7.63
CA ASN A 31 -4.15 9.72 6.78
C ASN A 31 -3.45 8.91 5.69
N GLY A 32 -3.27 9.51 4.50
CA GLY A 32 -2.55 8.87 3.39
C GLY A 32 -3.28 7.71 2.71
N PRO A 33 -2.57 6.84 1.96
CA PRO A 33 -1.12 6.89 1.75
C PRO A 33 -0.71 8.05 0.81
N THR A 34 0.26 8.86 1.23
CA THR A 34 0.73 10.03 0.46
C THR A 34 2.24 9.94 0.22
N PRO A 35 2.70 9.97 -1.05
CA PRO A 35 4.11 10.01 -1.39
C PRO A 35 4.61 11.44 -1.43
N SER A 36 5.83 11.65 -0.94
CA SER A 36 6.55 12.92 -1.03
C SER A 36 8.04 12.66 -1.28
N PRO A 37 8.66 13.22 -2.33
CA PRO A 37 8.03 14.00 -3.41
C PRO A 37 7.26 13.12 -4.41
N LYS A 38 6.43 13.74 -5.25
CA LYS A 38 5.67 13.06 -6.32
C LYS A 38 6.44 12.91 -7.64
N THR A 39 7.63 13.50 -7.73
CA THR A 39 8.50 13.39 -8.90
C THR A 39 9.93 13.21 -8.42
N VAL A 40 10.61 12.18 -8.92
CA VAL A 40 12.01 11.86 -8.59
C VAL A 40 12.79 11.45 -9.85
N ALA A 41 14.11 11.56 -9.77
CA ALA A 41 15.00 10.89 -10.72
C ALA A 41 15.15 9.40 -10.36
N PRO A 42 15.65 8.54 -11.27
CA PRO A 42 16.11 7.20 -10.91
C PRO A 42 16.99 7.19 -9.66
N GLY A 43 16.76 6.25 -8.74
CA GLY A 43 17.45 6.19 -7.45
C GLY A 43 17.00 7.24 -6.42
N GLY A 44 16.09 8.14 -6.78
CA GLY A 44 15.51 9.10 -5.84
C GLY A 44 14.60 8.42 -4.82
N VAL A 45 14.56 8.98 -3.61
CA VAL A 45 13.80 8.44 -2.48
C VAL A 45 12.47 9.18 -2.34
N VAL A 46 11.40 8.42 -2.11
CA VAL A 46 10.05 8.89 -1.81
C VAL A 46 9.68 8.46 -0.40
N GLU A 47 9.33 9.41 0.46
CA GLU A 47 8.76 9.14 1.78
C GLU A 47 7.26 8.87 1.66
N LEU A 48 6.76 7.85 2.38
CA LEU A 48 5.34 7.52 2.43
C LEU A 48 4.76 7.88 3.79
N VAL A 49 3.72 8.70 3.77
CA VAL A 49 2.92 9.00 4.97
C VAL A 49 1.64 8.18 4.92
N PHE A 50 1.42 7.37 5.95
CA PHE A 50 0.22 6.55 6.07
C PHE A 50 -0.12 6.33 7.54
N GLU A 51 -1.39 6.54 7.92
CA GLU A 51 -1.88 6.32 9.27
C GLU A 51 -3.18 5.53 9.22
N VAL A 52 -3.22 4.44 9.98
CA VAL A 52 -4.37 3.53 10.11
C VAL A 52 -4.67 3.41 11.59
N LYS A 53 -5.96 3.34 11.92
CA LYS A 53 -6.43 3.03 13.27
C LYS A 53 -7.34 1.82 13.24
N ASP A 54 -7.18 0.98 14.22
CA ASP A 54 -8.11 -0.07 14.59
C ASP A 54 -8.84 0.34 15.88
N GLN A 55 -10.14 0.12 15.98
CA GLN A 55 -10.92 0.54 17.15
C GLN A 55 -10.89 -0.47 18.29
N ASP A 56 -10.64 -1.74 17.97
CA ASP A 56 -10.54 -2.84 18.92
C ASP A 56 -9.12 -2.95 19.50
N GLY A 57 -8.16 -2.31 18.82
CA GLY A 57 -6.76 -2.26 19.24
C GLY A 57 -5.93 -3.40 18.65
N ASP A 58 -6.44 -4.02 17.59
CA ASP A 58 -5.85 -5.19 16.99
C ASP A 58 -4.50 -4.88 16.32
N PRO A 59 -3.54 -5.82 16.36
CA PRO A 59 -2.29 -5.69 15.62
C PRO A 59 -2.53 -5.50 14.13
N ILE A 60 -1.98 -4.42 13.56
CA ILE A 60 -2.08 -4.11 12.13
C ILE A 60 -0.81 -4.57 11.41
N THR A 61 -0.99 -5.37 10.35
CA THR A 61 0.08 -5.77 9.44
C THR A 61 0.04 -4.94 8.14
N TYR A 62 1.21 -4.69 7.56
CA TYR A 62 1.37 -3.93 6.31
C TYR A 62 2.10 -4.77 5.28
N ASN A 63 1.75 -4.59 4.01
CA ASN A 63 2.52 -5.12 2.89
C ASN A 63 2.45 -4.18 1.69
N TRP A 64 3.56 -3.47 1.45
CA TRP A 64 3.70 -2.53 0.35
C TRP A 64 4.15 -3.20 -0.95
N VAL A 65 3.52 -2.80 -2.05
CA VAL A 65 3.87 -3.19 -3.42
C VAL A 65 3.85 -1.97 -4.35
N GLN A 66 4.45 -2.11 -5.54
CA GLN A 66 4.38 -1.08 -6.58
C GLN A 66 3.66 -1.60 -7.82
N VAL A 67 3.04 -0.67 -8.56
CA VAL A 67 2.44 -0.88 -9.88
C VAL A 67 2.96 0.20 -10.84
N PRO A 68 3.56 -0.16 -11.98
CA PRO A 68 3.88 -1.51 -12.42
C PRO A 68 4.93 -2.19 -11.53
N ALA A 69 4.92 -3.53 -11.52
CA ALA A 69 5.89 -4.32 -10.74
C ALA A 69 7.32 -4.14 -11.26
N GLU A 70 7.49 -3.93 -12.57
CA GLU A 70 8.78 -3.69 -13.21
C GLU A 70 8.80 -2.36 -14.00
N PRO A 71 9.95 -1.66 -14.06
CA PRO A 71 11.17 -1.98 -13.31
C PRO A 71 10.97 -1.81 -11.80
N ALA A 72 11.52 -2.74 -11.00
CA ALA A 72 11.29 -2.79 -9.57
C ALA A 72 12.12 -1.74 -8.80
N GLY A 73 11.43 -0.87 -8.07
CA GLY A 73 12.01 -0.04 -7.02
C GLY A 73 12.14 -0.82 -5.70
N GLN A 74 12.66 -0.15 -4.67
CA GLN A 74 12.97 -0.79 -3.39
C GLN A 74 12.30 -0.06 -2.21
N PHE A 75 11.45 -0.76 -1.46
CA PHE A 75 10.98 -0.28 -0.17
C PHE A 75 12.05 -0.48 0.90
N SER A 76 12.18 0.45 1.85
CA SER A 76 13.09 0.32 2.99
C SER A 76 12.71 -0.85 3.89
N ASP A 77 11.41 -1.00 4.15
CA ASP A 77 10.78 -2.20 4.70
C ASP A 77 9.31 -2.21 4.30
N PRO A 78 8.89 -3.10 3.38
CA PRO A 78 7.51 -3.14 2.90
C PRO A 78 6.50 -3.58 3.97
N HIS A 79 6.92 -3.99 5.17
CA HIS A 79 6.05 -4.40 6.26
C HIS A 79 5.85 -3.34 7.34
N THR A 80 6.41 -2.15 7.14
CA THR A 80 6.21 -1.02 8.06
C THR A 80 5.08 -0.10 7.60
N ARG A 81 4.52 0.66 8.55
CA ARG A 81 3.40 1.59 8.30
C ARG A 81 3.75 2.65 7.25
N ALA A 82 4.95 3.21 7.35
CA ALA A 82 5.38 4.39 6.59
C ALA A 82 6.82 4.22 6.09
N PRO A 83 7.08 3.32 5.12
CA PRO A 83 8.43 3.13 4.59
C PRO A 83 8.81 4.24 3.61
N THR A 84 10.08 4.25 3.23
CA THR A 84 10.52 4.97 2.02
C THR A 84 10.54 4.02 0.82
N TRP A 85 10.33 4.55 -0.38
CA TRP A 85 10.50 3.84 -1.65
C TRP A 85 11.61 4.50 -2.48
N THR A 86 12.60 3.71 -2.89
CA THR A 86 13.68 4.14 -3.79
C THR A 86 13.31 3.79 -5.22
N ALA A 87 13.30 4.81 -6.08
CA ALA A 87 12.86 4.67 -7.47
C ALA A 87 13.80 3.78 -8.31
N PRO A 88 13.24 2.92 -9.18
CA PRO A 88 14.02 2.11 -10.11
C PRO A 88 14.74 2.94 -11.16
N ALA A 89 15.68 2.30 -11.85
CA ALA A 89 16.18 2.79 -13.13
C ALA A 89 15.06 2.71 -14.19
N VAL A 90 14.83 3.83 -14.88
CA VAL A 90 13.88 3.92 -16.00
C VAL A 90 14.57 4.58 -17.19
N THR A 91 14.24 4.16 -18.40
CA THR A 91 14.77 4.74 -19.65
C THR A 91 13.87 5.85 -20.22
N GLU A 92 12.66 5.97 -19.71
CA GLU A 92 11.67 6.98 -20.09
C GLU A 92 10.82 7.38 -18.86
N PRO A 93 10.17 8.55 -18.87
CA PRO A 93 9.30 8.98 -17.79
C PRO A 93 8.22 7.93 -17.48
N THR A 94 8.31 7.31 -16.30
CA THR A 94 7.47 6.19 -15.90
C THR A 94 6.70 6.56 -14.65
N ARG A 95 5.42 6.17 -14.62
CA ARG A 95 4.50 6.44 -13.53
C ARG A 95 4.32 5.19 -12.66
N PHE A 96 4.52 5.34 -11.37
CA PHE A 96 4.31 4.29 -10.37
C PHE A 96 3.18 4.67 -9.41
N GLN A 97 2.38 3.68 -9.04
CA GLN A 97 1.50 3.73 -7.88
C GLN A 97 2.08 2.81 -6.81
N LEU A 98 2.13 3.28 -5.57
CA LEU A 98 2.56 2.51 -4.43
C LEU A 98 1.30 2.12 -3.66
N GLN A 99 1.13 0.83 -3.42
CA GLN A 99 -0.07 0.26 -2.82
C GLN A 99 0.31 -0.46 -1.53
N VAL A 100 -0.57 -0.42 -0.53
CA VAL A 100 -0.37 -1.09 0.76
C VAL A 100 -1.58 -1.93 1.08
N ASN A 101 -1.36 -3.23 1.27
CA ASN A 101 -2.35 -4.09 1.89
C ASN A 101 -2.21 -3.98 3.41
N VAL A 102 -3.33 -3.79 4.10
CA VAL A 102 -3.41 -3.64 5.54
C VAL A 102 -4.38 -4.69 6.06
N MET A 103 -3.98 -5.47 7.05
CA MET A 103 -4.84 -6.50 7.64
C MET A 103 -4.75 -6.42 9.17
N ASP A 104 -5.89 -6.56 9.84
CA ASP A 104 -5.96 -6.97 11.24
C ASP A 104 -5.82 -8.50 11.34
N ASP A 105 -5.64 -9.03 12.56
CA ASP A 105 -5.55 -10.47 12.82
C ASP A 105 -6.91 -11.16 13.01
N GLU A 106 -8.01 -10.40 12.91
CA GLU A 106 -9.39 -10.86 13.04
C GLU A 106 -10.15 -10.91 11.68
N GLY A 107 -9.41 -10.75 10.57
CA GLY A 107 -9.89 -10.97 9.19
C GLY A 107 -10.41 -9.73 8.47
N GLY A 108 -10.33 -8.55 9.06
CA GLY A 108 -10.55 -7.26 8.42
C GLY A 108 -9.29 -6.74 7.71
N GLY A 109 -9.50 -5.97 6.65
CA GLY A 109 -8.39 -5.42 5.88
C GLY A 109 -8.81 -4.33 4.89
N LEU A 110 -7.84 -3.56 4.43
CA LEU A 110 -8.04 -2.52 3.43
C LEU A 110 -6.83 -2.38 2.50
N LEU A 111 -7.07 -1.79 1.33
CA LEU A 111 -6.04 -1.42 0.38
C LEU A 111 -5.86 0.11 0.39
N GLY A 112 -4.65 0.59 0.68
CA GLY A 112 -4.24 1.95 0.41
C GLY A 112 -3.58 2.08 -0.96
N THR A 113 -3.84 3.17 -1.69
CA THR A 113 -3.18 3.47 -2.97
C THR A 113 -2.74 4.94 -3.00
N THR A 114 -1.48 5.19 -3.35
CA THR A 114 -0.96 6.55 -3.46
C THR A 114 -1.45 7.26 -4.73
N PRO A 115 -1.44 8.61 -4.76
CA PRO A 115 -1.23 9.34 -6.00
C PRO A 115 0.00 8.83 -6.76
N THR A 116 0.01 9.01 -8.08
CA THR A 116 1.14 8.58 -8.91
C THR A 116 2.43 9.31 -8.55
N VAL A 117 3.51 8.55 -8.46
CA VAL A 117 4.90 9.04 -8.44
C VAL A 117 5.44 8.98 -9.87
N LEU A 118 5.97 10.10 -10.36
CA LEU A 118 6.66 10.16 -11.65
C LEU A 118 8.16 9.98 -11.46
N VAL A 119 8.72 8.92 -12.03
CA VAL A 119 10.18 8.76 -12.16
C VAL A 119 10.57 9.24 -13.55
N ARG A 120 11.44 10.26 -13.63
CA ARG A 120 11.93 10.77 -14.91
C ARG A 120 13.43 11.06 -14.84
N THR A 121 14.15 10.77 -15.91
CA THR A 121 15.50 11.28 -16.09
C THR A 121 15.44 12.80 -16.21
N LEU A 122 16.39 13.49 -15.55
CA LEU A 122 16.55 14.94 -15.70
C LEU A 122 17.20 15.27 -17.04
#